data_AF-A0A552DY59-F1
#
_entry.id   AF-A0A552DY59-F1
#
_cell.length_a   1.000
_cell.length_b   1.000
_cell.length_c   1.000
_cell.angle_alpha   90.00
_cell.angle_beta   90.00
_cell.angle_gamma   90.00
#
_symmetry.space_group_name_H-M   'P 1'
#
loop_
_entity.id
_entity.type
_entity.pdbx_description
1 polymer ?
#
loop_
_entity_poly.entity_id
_entity_poly.type
_entity_poly.pdbx_seq_one_letter_code
_entity_poly.pdbx_strand_id
1 'polypeptide(L)'
;MKRSKLDLAKRLNRSRKKKYNQLLLPCLYLTIILGLSYLVYLNLPWSFHLFMRWVTKGGDLDKIPAKFYAELNQLCLRADSAGEVKTRNYIEHTEIAESLGTFRCTLVNGGQQWLIEDYKSFSSADEAILGTQLAVFIAEILGTDYSYNIRAYIPNTKYQVTPENKS
;
A
#
# COMPACT_ATOMS: atom_id res chain seq x y z
N MET A 1 -14.20 -21.67 -63.95
CA MET A 1 -15.09 -20.95 -63.02
C MET A 1 -14.30 -19.82 -62.34
N LYS A 2 -14.45 -18.55 -62.80
CA LYS A 2 -13.70 -17.41 -62.24
C LYS A 2 -14.32 -17.03 -60.88
N ARG A 3 -13.58 -17.23 -59.77
CA ARG A 3 -14.01 -16.78 -58.45
C ARG A 3 -14.11 -15.24 -58.46
N SER A 4 -15.28 -14.72 -58.12
CA SER A 4 -15.56 -13.29 -58.06
C SER A 4 -14.64 -12.60 -57.03
N LYS A 5 -14.00 -11.48 -57.43
CA LYS A 5 -13.17 -10.64 -56.53
C LYS A 5 -13.95 -10.20 -55.28
N LEU A 6 -15.28 -10.07 -55.40
CA LEU A 6 -16.19 -9.73 -54.30
C LEU A 6 -16.21 -10.82 -53.20
N ASP A 7 -16.14 -12.09 -53.61
CA ASP A 7 -16.18 -13.23 -52.69
C ASP A 7 -14.85 -13.41 -51.95
N LEU A 8 -13.73 -13.06 -52.60
CA LEU A 8 -12.41 -13.01 -51.97
C LEU A 8 -12.33 -11.89 -50.92
N ALA A 9 -12.84 -10.70 -51.22
CA ALA A 9 -12.86 -9.56 -50.30
C ALA A 9 -13.73 -9.85 -49.05
N LYS A 10 -14.89 -10.50 -49.22
CA LYS A 10 -15.74 -10.95 -48.10
C LYS A 10 -15.02 -11.96 -47.20
N ARG A 11 -14.32 -12.94 -47.78
CA ARG A 11 -13.56 -13.95 -47.01
C ARG A 11 -12.37 -13.34 -46.26
N LEU A 12 -11.61 -12.47 -46.91
CA LEU A 12 -10.49 -11.76 -46.27
C LEU A 12 -10.99 -10.93 -45.08
N ASN A 13 -12.08 -10.18 -45.26
CA ASN A 13 -12.66 -9.37 -44.18
C ASN A 13 -13.22 -10.23 -43.03
N ARG A 14 -13.85 -11.38 -43.33
CA ARG A 14 -14.28 -12.37 -42.31
C ARG A 14 -13.10 -12.97 -41.54
N SER A 15 -11.99 -13.29 -42.23
CA SER A 15 -10.78 -13.83 -41.60
C SER A 15 -10.12 -12.80 -40.69
N ARG A 16 -10.07 -11.53 -41.14
CA ARG A 16 -9.50 -10.41 -40.37
C ARG A 16 -10.34 -10.12 -39.13
N LYS A 17 -11.67 -10.11 -39.26
CA LYS A 17 -12.62 -9.94 -38.14
C LYS A 17 -12.55 -11.11 -37.15
N LYS A 18 -12.40 -12.36 -37.62
CA LYS A 18 -12.22 -13.53 -36.75
C LYS A 18 -10.90 -13.46 -35.99
N LYS A 19 -9.80 -13.11 -36.66
CA LYS A 19 -8.47 -12.97 -36.06
C LYS A 19 -8.42 -11.82 -35.04
N TYR A 20 -9.06 -10.67 -35.35
CA TYR A 20 -9.19 -9.55 -34.42
C TYR A 20 -10.02 -9.90 -33.19
N ASN A 21 -11.20 -10.53 -33.36
CA ASN A 21 -12.02 -10.96 -32.22
C ASN A 21 -11.32 -12.01 -31.34
N GLN A 22 -10.51 -12.89 -31.94
CA GLN A 22 -9.75 -13.92 -31.24
C GLN A 22 -8.60 -13.36 -30.39
N LEU A 23 -8.12 -12.14 -30.69
CA LEU A 23 -7.14 -11.39 -29.88
C LEU A 23 -7.80 -10.39 -28.92
N LEU A 24 -8.90 -9.75 -29.33
CA LEU A 24 -9.62 -8.76 -28.52
C LEU A 24 -10.26 -9.38 -27.28
N LEU A 25 -10.90 -10.54 -27.41
CA LEU A 25 -11.54 -11.22 -26.27
C LEU A 25 -10.55 -11.55 -25.14
N PRO A 26 -9.42 -12.24 -25.38
CA PRO A 26 -8.46 -12.52 -24.31
C PRO A 26 -7.77 -11.26 -23.76
N CYS A 27 -7.49 -10.24 -24.60
CA CYS A 27 -7.00 -8.96 -24.09
C CYS A 27 -8.02 -8.27 -23.17
N LEU A 28 -9.29 -8.29 -23.53
CA LEU A 28 -10.37 -7.71 -22.72
C LEU A 28 -10.52 -8.45 -21.39
N TYR A 29 -10.48 -9.79 -21.42
CA TYR A 29 -10.46 -10.61 -20.21
C TYR A 29 -9.26 -10.30 -19.31
N LEU A 30 -8.05 -10.20 -19.88
CA LEU A 30 -6.85 -9.86 -19.13
C LEU A 30 -6.98 -8.48 -18.47
N THR A 31 -7.49 -7.47 -19.19
CA THR A 31 -7.70 -6.13 -18.63
C THR A 31 -8.72 -6.11 -17.50
N ILE A 32 -9.80 -6.90 -17.62
CA ILE A 32 -10.80 -7.03 -16.56
C ILE A 32 -10.18 -7.69 -15.33
N ILE A 33 -9.42 -8.78 -15.51
CA ILE A 33 -8.73 -9.48 -14.42
C ILE A 33 -7.75 -8.54 -13.73
N LEU A 34 -6.89 -7.85 -14.48
CA LEU A 34 -5.93 -6.89 -13.92
C LEU A 34 -6.63 -5.75 -13.17
N GLY A 35 -7.72 -5.21 -13.73
CA GLY A 35 -8.52 -4.18 -13.08
C GLY A 35 -9.16 -4.67 -11.77
N LEU A 36 -9.72 -5.87 -11.76
CA LEU A 36 -10.30 -6.50 -10.57
C LEU A 36 -9.22 -6.82 -9.53
N SER A 37 -8.08 -7.37 -9.94
CA SER A 37 -6.94 -7.61 -9.05
C SER A 37 -6.41 -6.32 -8.43
N TYR A 38 -6.35 -5.24 -9.21
CA TYR A 38 -5.96 -3.92 -8.70
C TYR A 38 -6.99 -3.36 -7.71
N LEU A 39 -8.29 -3.51 -7.98
CA LEU A 39 -9.35 -3.12 -7.04
C LEU A 39 -9.30 -3.92 -5.74
N VAL A 40 -9.10 -5.24 -5.82
CA VAL A 40 -8.90 -6.08 -4.64
C VAL A 40 -7.67 -5.61 -3.88
N TYR A 41 -6.54 -5.39 -4.57
CA TYR A 41 -5.30 -4.90 -3.97
C TYR A 41 -5.52 -3.60 -3.21
N LEU A 42 -6.21 -2.60 -3.78
CA LEU A 42 -6.51 -1.32 -3.12
C LEU A 42 -7.38 -1.43 -1.85
N ASN A 43 -8.11 -2.53 -1.69
CA ASN A 43 -8.96 -2.78 -0.53
C ASN A 43 -8.30 -3.69 0.52
N LEU A 44 -7.07 -4.16 0.28
CA LEU A 44 -6.36 -4.93 1.28
C LEU A 44 -5.89 -4.04 2.43
N PRO A 45 -5.69 -4.60 3.63
CA PRO A 45 -5.14 -3.86 4.76
C PRO A 45 -3.83 -3.18 4.37
N TRP A 46 -3.58 -1.97 4.89
CA TRP A 46 -2.38 -1.22 4.54
C TRP A 46 -1.07 -1.98 4.80
N SER A 47 -1.06 -2.83 5.83
CA SER A 47 0.01 -3.79 6.10
C SER A 47 0.37 -4.66 4.89
N PHE A 48 -0.62 -5.15 4.12
CA PHE A 48 -0.38 -5.93 2.91
C PHE A 48 0.27 -5.11 1.79
N HIS A 49 -0.03 -3.81 1.71
CA HIS A 49 0.66 -2.92 0.76
C HIS A 49 2.13 -2.72 1.13
N LEU A 50 2.46 -2.65 2.43
CA LEU A 50 3.86 -2.62 2.91
C LEU A 50 4.59 -3.89 2.48
N PHE A 51 3.95 -5.04 2.68
CA PHE A 51 4.47 -6.35 2.26
C PHE A 51 4.72 -6.44 0.76
N MET A 52 3.73 -6.10 -0.07
CA MET A 52 3.87 -6.17 -1.52
C MET A 52 4.95 -5.22 -2.06
N ARG A 53 5.10 -4.03 -1.46
CA ARG A 53 6.23 -3.14 -1.79
C ARG A 53 7.56 -3.78 -1.43
N TRP A 54 7.69 -4.40 -0.26
CA TRP A 54 8.90 -5.10 0.13
C TRP A 54 9.22 -6.28 -0.81
N VAL A 55 8.24 -7.15 -1.12
CA VAL A 55 8.41 -8.30 -2.04
C VAL A 55 8.89 -7.84 -3.42
N THR A 56 8.38 -6.71 -3.88
CA THR A 56 8.75 -6.14 -5.19
C THR A 56 10.03 -5.30 -5.14
N LYS A 57 10.72 -5.24 -3.99
CA LYS A 57 11.88 -4.36 -3.73
C LYS A 57 11.60 -2.89 -4.10
N GLY A 58 10.35 -2.46 -3.93
CA GLY A 58 9.99 -1.05 -4.00
C GLY A 58 10.72 -0.30 -2.88
N GLY A 59 11.27 0.86 -3.21
CA GLY A 59 11.99 1.71 -2.24
C GLY A 59 11.13 2.15 -1.06
N ASP A 60 11.76 2.92 -0.15
CA ASP A 60 11.18 3.43 1.08
C ASP A 60 9.72 3.91 0.94
N LEU A 61 8.90 3.62 1.94
CA LEU A 61 7.54 4.15 2.01
C LEU A 61 7.57 5.63 2.38
N ASP A 62 7.48 6.44 1.34
CA ASP A 62 7.47 7.90 1.35
C ASP A 62 6.08 8.49 1.66
N LYS A 63 5.02 7.68 1.52
CA LYS A 63 3.63 8.12 1.66
C LYS A 63 2.79 7.15 2.49
N ILE A 64 2.12 7.71 3.49
CA ILE A 64 1.08 7.03 4.27
C ILE A 64 -0.29 7.49 3.74
N PRO A 65 -1.29 6.61 3.59
CA PRO A 65 -2.64 7.02 3.20
C PRO A 65 -3.27 8.01 4.17
N ALA A 66 -3.95 9.02 3.64
CA ALA A 66 -4.59 10.07 4.43
C ALA A 66 -5.62 9.56 5.46
N LYS A 67 -6.23 8.39 5.21
CA LYS A 67 -7.16 7.75 6.15
C LYS A 67 -6.56 7.49 7.54
N PHE A 68 -5.22 7.39 7.63
CA PHE A 68 -4.52 7.13 8.89
C PHE A 68 -3.98 8.38 9.57
N TYR A 69 -4.08 9.57 8.95
CA TYR A 69 -3.44 10.76 9.49
C TYR A 69 -4.00 11.15 10.86
N ALA A 70 -5.31 11.05 11.05
CA ALA A 70 -5.94 11.39 12.33
C ALA A 70 -5.41 10.50 13.46
N GLU A 71 -5.37 9.20 13.21
CA GLU A 71 -4.88 8.19 14.16
C GLU A 71 -3.38 8.38 14.45
N LEU A 72 -2.56 8.56 13.42
CA LEU A 72 -1.13 8.81 13.59
C LEU A 72 -0.84 10.11 14.34
N ASN A 73 -1.62 11.16 14.12
CA ASN A 73 -1.49 12.38 14.90
C ASN A 73 -1.77 12.11 16.39
N GLN A 74 -2.82 11.36 16.72
CA GLN A 74 -3.11 11.00 18.11
C GLN A 74 -2.00 10.15 18.73
N LEU A 75 -1.45 9.20 17.99
CA LEU A 75 -0.35 8.35 18.42
C LEU A 75 0.94 9.16 18.63
N CYS A 76 1.30 10.04 17.70
CA CYS A 76 2.48 10.90 17.81
C CYS A 76 2.40 11.90 18.97
N LEU A 77 1.20 12.35 19.35
CA LEU A 77 1.03 13.19 20.54
C LEU A 77 1.31 12.43 21.85
N ARG A 78 1.29 11.10 21.83
CA ARG A 78 1.62 10.23 22.97
C ARG A 78 3.06 9.70 22.92
N ALA A 79 3.85 10.16 21.95
CA ALA A 79 5.25 9.78 21.83
C ALA A 79 6.02 10.17 23.11
N ASP A 80 7.00 9.36 23.47
CA ASP A 80 7.88 9.66 24.60
C ASP A 80 8.86 10.80 24.28
N SER A 81 9.77 11.11 25.20
CA SER A 81 10.75 12.19 25.03
C SER A 81 11.73 11.98 23.88
N ALA A 82 11.92 10.73 23.41
CA ALA A 82 12.72 10.41 22.24
C ALA A 82 11.92 10.49 20.92
N GLY A 83 10.60 10.70 21.03
CA GLY A 83 9.66 10.65 19.92
C GLY A 83 9.19 9.23 19.61
N GLU A 84 9.43 8.25 20.47
CA GLU A 84 9.05 6.85 20.23
C GLU A 84 7.60 6.59 20.63
N VAL A 85 6.88 5.87 19.78
CA VAL A 85 5.51 5.41 19.98
C VAL A 85 5.50 3.89 19.99
N LYS A 86 5.02 3.29 21.10
CA LYS A 86 4.87 1.84 21.25
C LYS A 86 3.40 1.46 21.14
N THR A 87 3.01 0.76 20.09
CA THR A 87 1.60 0.34 19.89
C THR A 87 1.27 -1.05 20.45
N ARG A 88 2.26 -1.79 20.98
CA ARG A 88 2.11 -3.18 21.43
C ARG A 88 1.04 -3.39 22.51
N ASN A 89 0.75 -2.36 23.31
CA ASN A 89 -0.26 -2.40 24.39
C ASN A 89 -1.46 -1.47 24.09
N TYR A 90 -1.63 -1.06 22.84
CA TYR A 90 -2.69 -0.15 22.45
C TYR A 90 -4.01 -0.93 22.39
N ILE A 91 -4.88 -0.71 23.39
CA ILE A 91 -6.16 -1.43 23.55
C ILE A 91 -7.15 -1.06 22.44
N GLU A 92 -7.02 0.13 21.86
CA GLU A 92 -7.74 0.53 20.67
C GLU A 92 -7.10 -0.18 19.47
N HIS A 93 -7.60 -1.38 19.13
CA HIS A 93 -7.14 -2.14 17.96
C HIS A 93 -7.42 -1.37 16.66
N THR A 94 -6.41 -0.67 16.16
CA THR A 94 -6.53 0.16 14.97
C THR A 94 -5.54 -0.26 13.88
N GLU A 95 -5.96 -0.12 12.61
CA GLU A 95 -5.26 -0.67 11.44
C GLU A 95 -3.81 -0.16 11.30
N ILE A 96 -3.50 1.10 11.68
CA ILE A 96 -2.11 1.61 11.62
C ILE A 96 -1.27 1.09 12.79
N ALA A 97 -1.86 0.92 13.97
CA ALA A 97 -1.17 0.45 15.16
C ALA A 97 -0.70 -0.99 14.99
N GLU A 98 -1.55 -1.82 14.38
CA GLU A 98 -1.21 -3.18 13.96
C GLU A 98 -0.20 -3.23 12.81
N SER A 99 -0.10 -2.18 12.00
CA SER A 99 0.84 -2.15 10.87
C SER A 99 2.24 -1.71 11.27
N LEU A 100 2.37 -0.68 12.13
CA LEU A 100 3.65 -0.05 12.47
C LEU A 100 4.33 -0.65 13.71
N GLY A 101 3.60 -1.11 14.73
CA GLY A 101 4.23 -1.64 15.96
C GLY A 101 4.96 -0.56 16.79
N THR A 102 6.28 -0.45 16.67
CA THR A 102 7.03 0.64 17.34
C THR A 102 7.60 1.55 16.27
N PHE A 103 7.33 2.84 16.37
CA PHE A 103 7.76 3.83 15.37
C PHE A 103 8.11 5.15 16.05
N ARG A 104 8.83 6.01 15.34
CA ARG A 104 9.24 7.33 15.81
C ARG A 104 8.47 8.43 15.11
N CYS A 105 8.05 9.43 15.87
CA CYS A 105 7.47 10.67 15.39
C CYS A 105 8.41 11.83 15.69
N THR A 106 8.76 12.61 14.65
CA THR A 106 9.56 13.83 14.79
C THR A 106 8.78 15.02 14.22
N LEU A 107 8.65 16.11 14.99
CA LEU A 107 8.14 17.36 14.45
C LEU A 107 9.17 17.98 13.50
N VAL A 108 8.76 18.22 12.27
CA VAL A 108 9.59 18.83 11.23
C VAL A 108 8.88 20.05 10.64
N ASN A 109 9.58 20.83 9.83
CA ASN A 109 9.03 22.00 9.14
C ASN A 109 8.32 22.98 10.10
N GLY A 110 9.01 23.34 11.19
CA GLY A 110 8.46 24.26 12.19
C GLY A 110 7.26 23.71 12.97
N GLY A 111 7.07 22.39 12.97
CA GLY A 111 5.97 21.72 13.67
C GLY A 111 4.72 21.48 12.82
N GLN A 112 4.72 21.88 11.54
CA GLN A 112 3.58 21.68 10.64
C GLN A 112 3.39 20.23 10.20
N GLN A 113 4.42 19.39 10.31
CA GLN A 113 4.40 18.02 9.87
C GLN A 113 5.03 17.10 10.91
N TRP A 114 4.56 15.86 10.92
CA TRP A 114 5.23 14.75 11.56
C TRP A 114 6.02 13.98 10.50
N LEU A 115 7.28 13.73 10.79
CA LEU A 115 8.08 12.69 10.14
C LEU A 115 7.86 11.39 10.92
N ILE A 116 7.30 10.39 10.24
CA ILE A 116 7.07 9.05 10.75
C ILE A 116 8.20 8.15 10.27
N GLU A 117 8.91 7.54 11.20
CA GLU A 117 10.03 6.64 10.94
C GLU A 117 9.77 5.27 11.61
N ASP A 118 9.74 4.20 10.82
CA ASP A 118 9.73 2.82 11.33
C ASP A 118 10.78 2.03 10.56
N TYR A 119 11.71 1.43 11.29
CA TYR A 119 12.70 0.51 10.73
C TYR A 119 12.53 -0.84 11.41
N LYS A 120 12.24 -1.87 10.62
CA LYS A 120 12.27 -3.24 11.11
C LYS A 120 13.23 -4.06 10.28
N SER A 121 14.08 -4.79 10.99
CA SER A 121 14.85 -5.93 10.51
C SER A 121 14.66 -7.04 11.52
N PHE A 122 14.33 -8.24 11.08
CA PHE A 122 14.14 -9.39 11.97
C PHE A 122 15.36 -10.30 11.86
N SER A 123 16.02 -10.58 12.98
CA SER A 123 17.16 -11.50 12.98
C SER A 123 16.74 -12.96 13.18
N SER A 124 15.49 -13.20 13.60
CA SER A 124 14.89 -14.53 13.77
C SER A 124 13.36 -14.52 13.59
N ALA A 125 12.76 -15.71 13.39
CA ALA A 125 11.31 -15.85 13.26
C ALA A 125 10.60 -15.55 14.59
N ASP A 126 11.26 -15.86 15.71
CA ASP A 126 10.78 -15.53 17.06
C ASP A 126 10.74 -14.02 17.32
N GLU A 127 11.66 -13.24 16.73
CA GLU A 127 11.56 -11.77 16.72
C GLU A 127 10.44 -11.25 15.83
N ALA A 128 10.19 -11.90 14.69
CA ALA A 128 9.05 -11.55 13.83
C ALA A 128 7.70 -11.84 14.51
N ILE A 129 7.63 -12.90 15.33
CA ILE A 129 6.49 -13.24 16.19
C ILE A 129 6.22 -12.16 17.26
N LEU A 130 7.25 -11.44 17.70
CA LEU A 130 7.10 -10.28 18.60
C LEU A 130 6.66 -8.99 17.86
N GLY A 131 6.57 -9.03 16.53
CA GLY A 131 6.15 -7.94 15.66
C GLY A 131 4.63 -7.89 15.43
N THR A 132 4.22 -7.66 14.18
CA THR A 132 2.81 -7.53 13.77
C THR A 132 2.30 -8.84 13.17
N GLN A 133 0.97 -9.05 13.07
CA GLN A 133 0.43 -10.26 12.41
C GLN A 133 0.95 -10.41 10.96
N LEU A 134 1.21 -9.29 10.27
CA LEU A 134 1.86 -9.29 8.97
C LEU A 134 3.31 -9.81 9.08
N ALA A 135 4.09 -9.34 10.04
CA ALA A 135 5.45 -9.80 10.24
C ALA A 135 5.51 -11.31 10.50
N VAL A 136 4.57 -11.84 11.30
CA VAL A 136 4.44 -13.30 11.52
C VAL A 136 4.18 -14.03 10.21
N PHE A 137 3.18 -13.60 9.43
CA PHE A 137 2.82 -14.21 8.15
C PHE A 137 3.97 -14.15 7.12
N ILE A 138 4.72 -13.04 7.07
CA ILE A 138 5.88 -12.89 6.17
C ILE A 138 7.00 -13.85 6.58
N ALA A 139 7.33 -13.88 7.86
CA ALA A 139 8.37 -14.75 8.40
C ALA A 139 8.06 -16.23 8.14
N GLU A 140 6.79 -16.63 8.26
CA GLU A 140 6.34 -17.99 7.98
C GLU A 140 6.49 -18.40 6.51
N ILE A 141 6.26 -17.49 5.56
CA ILE A 141 6.28 -17.83 4.12
C ILE A 141 7.68 -17.67 3.52
N LEU A 142 8.42 -16.64 3.93
CA LEU A 142 9.63 -16.18 3.22
C LEU A 142 10.90 -16.23 4.07
N GLY A 143 10.80 -16.60 5.35
CA GLY A 143 11.91 -16.56 6.29
C GLY A 143 12.19 -15.16 6.84
N THR A 144 13.34 -14.98 7.47
CA THR A 144 13.63 -13.81 8.32
C THR A 144 14.48 -12.74 7.64
N ASP A 145 14.93 -12.97 6.41
CA ASP A 145 15.80 -12.04 5.68
C ASP A 145 14.99 -10.92 5.00
N TYR A 146 14.23 -10.20 5.82
CA TYR A 146 13.46 -9.05 5.37
C TYR A 146 13.60 -7.86 6.32
N SER A 147 13.87 -6.71 5.72
CA SER A 147 13.85 -5.42 6.39
C SER A 147 13.02 -4.43 5.60
N TYR A 148 12.28 -3.56 6.29
CA TYR A 148 11.60 -2.44 5.66
C TYR A 148 11.88 -1.14 6.42
N ASN A 149 11.88 -0.03 5.68
CA ASN A 149 12.03 1.31 6.20
C ASN A 149 10.84 2.16 5.74
N ILE A 150 10.13 2.71 6.72
CA ILE A 150 9.06 3.69 6.51
C ILE A 150 9.64 5.04 6.89
N ARG A 151 9.58 5.98 5.96
CA ARG A 151 9.98 7.36 6.19
C ARG A 151 9.03 8.28 5.47
N ALA A 152 7.95 8.64 6.16
CA ALA A 152 6.83 9.34 5.56
C ALA A 152 6.49 10.62 6.30
N TYR A 153 6.04 11.62 5.55
CA TYR A 153 5.58 12.90 6.11
C TYR A 153 4.06 12.91 6.17
N ILE A 154 3.51 13.27 7.32
CA ILE A 154 2.07 13.51 7.50
C ILE A 154 1.84 14.93 8.06
N PRO A 155 0.73 15.59 7.73
CA PRO A 155 0.40 16.89 8.33
C PRO A 155 0.13 16.76 9.83
N ASN A 156 0.60 17.72 10.61
CA ASN A 156 0.30 17.83 12.03
C ASN A 156 -1.02 18.59 12.22
N THR A 157 -2.06 17.88 12.67
CA THR A 157 -3.40 18.46 12.84
C THR A 157 -3.51 19.42 14.02
N LYS A 158 -2.54 19.45 14.94
CA LYS A 158 -2.49 20.46 16.02
C LYS A 158 -2.31 21.89 15.48
N TYR A 159 -1.79 22.04 14.26
CA TYR A 159 -1.60 23.32 13.57
C TYR A 159 -2.53 23.51 12.36
N GLN A 160 -3.50 22.62 12.13
CA GLN A 160 -4.59 22.92 11.21
C GLN A 160 -5.48 23.95 11.90
N VAL A 161 -5.10 25.22 11.75
CA VAL A 161 -5.91 26.39 12.10
C VAL A 161 -7.28 26.15 11.47
N THR A 162 -8.28 25.94 12.31
CA THR A 162 -9.69 26.00 11.94
C THR A 162 -9.84 27.27 11.09
N PRO A 163 -10.28 27.20 9.82
CA PRO A 163 -10.64 28.43 9.16
C PRO A 163 -11.72 29.08 10.03
N GLU A 164 -11.44 30.28 10.55
CA GLU A 164 -12.47 31.11 11.14
C GLU A 164 -13.58 31.20 10.09
N ASN A 165 -14.70 30.55 10.36
CA ASN A 165 -15.94 30.84 9.66
C ASN A 165 -16.28 32.30 10.01
N LYS A 166 -15.80 33.23 9.20
CA LYS A 166 -16.41 34.54 9.06
C LYS A 166 -17.65 34.37 8.20
N SER A 167 -18.79 34.14 8.85
CA SER A 167 -20.06 34.78 8.49
C SER A 167 -21.08 34.61 9.59
#